data_AF-A0AAZ3SDJ3-F1
#
_entry.id   AF-A0AAZ3SDJ3-F1
#
_cell.length_a   1.000
_cell.length_b   1.000
_cell.length_c   1.000
_cell.angle_alpha   90.00
_cell.angle_beta   90.00
_cell.angle_gamma   90.00
#
_symmetry.space_group_name_H-M   'P 1'
#
loop_
_entity.id
_entity.type
_entity.pdbx_description
1 polymer ?
#
loop_
_entity_poly.entity_id
_entity_poly.type
_entity_poly.pdbx_seq_one_letter_code
_entity_poly.pdbx_strand_id
1 'polypeptide(L)'
;MISSTVSVRDFYPKDPNLTNEKQLLGALHDVLKKLQTKRLPFWEKKFGQVPTCDVGEQCAVRKGARIGKMCDCPRGAFCNSYLLKCL
;
A
#
# COMPACT_ATOMS: atom_id res chain seq x y z
N MET A 1 -23.80 43.20 -46.94
CA MET A 1 -22.55 42.84 -46.23
C MET A 1 -22.67 41.37 -45.84
N ILE A 2 -21.71 40.55 -46.27
CA ILE A 2 -21.72 39.10 -46.07
C ILE A 2 -21.28 38.83 -44.62
N SER A 3 -22.16 38.28 -43.79
CA SER A 3 -21.81 37.86 -42.43
C SER A 3 -21.44 36.37 -42.47
N SER A 4 -20.17 36.08 -42.66
CA SER A 4 -19.62 34.72 -42.57
C SER A 4 -19.51 34.33 -41.10
N THR A 5 -20.42 33.47 -40.64
CA THR A 5 -20.32 32.84 -39.32
C THR A 5 -19.24 31.76 -39.37
N VAL A 6 -18.03 32.08 -38.92
CA VAL A 6 -16.99 31.07 -38.67
C VAL A 6 -17.49 30.16 -37.55
N SER A 7 -17.59 28.86 -37.83
CA SER A 7 -18.05 27.89 -36.85
C SER A 7 -16.92 27.61 -35.86
N VAL A 8 -17.22 27.42 -34.58
CA VAL A 8 -16.23 27.02 -33.56
C VAL A 8 -15.51 25.71 -33.94
N ARG A 9 -16.11 24.92 -34.84
CA ARG A 9 -15.53 23.69 -35.40
C ARG A 9 -14.35 23.94 -36.35
N ASP A 10 -14.16 25.16 -36.84
CA ASP A 10 -13.07 25.54 -37.74
C ASP A 10 -11.76 25.85 -36.97
N PHE A 11 -11.82 26.02 -35.64
CA PHE A 11 -10.66 26.32 -34.78
C PHE A 11 -10.00 25.08 -34.15
N TYR A 12 -10.64 23.91 -34.23
CA TYR A 12 -10.05 22.68 -33.72
C TYR A 12 -9.36 21.94 -34.86
N PRO A 13 -8.01 21.85 -34.87
CA PRO A 13 -7.32 20.94 -35.77
C PRO A 13 -7.88 19.54 -35.52
N LYS A 14 -8.56 19.00 -36.53
CA LYS A 14 -8.95 17.60 -36.54
C LYS A 14 -7.66 16.79 -36.70
N ASP A 15 -7.58 15.73 -35.90
CA ASP A 15 -6.60 14.65 -35.95
C ASP A 15 -5.30 14.86 -35.16
N PRO A 16 -5.30 14.59 -33.83
CA PRO A 16 -4.19 13.80 -33.31
C PRO A 16 -4.32 12.42 -33.97
N ASN A 17 -3.38 12.12 -34.86
CA ASN A 17 -3.17 10.82 -35.50
C ASN A 17 -3.66 9.67 -34.59
N LEU A 18 -4.81 9.05 -34.90
CA LEU A 18 -5.52 8.09 -34.03
C LEU A 18 -4.62 6.92 -33.56
N THR A 19 -3.60 6.62 -34.36
CA THR A 19 -2.51 5.68 -34.08
C THR A 19 -1.69 6.09 -32.86
N ASN A 20 -1.35 7.38 -32.74
CA ASN A 20 -0.59 7.95 -31.63
C ASN A 20 -1.37 7.91 -30.31
N GLU A 21 -2.68 8.24 -30.35
CA GLU A 21 -3.54 8.15 -29.15
C GLU A 21 -3.63 6.70 -28.62
N LYS A 22 -3.81 5.72 -29.52
CA LYS A 22 -3.82 4.30 -29.15
C LYS A 22 -2.47 3.83 -28.59
N GLN A 23 -1.36 4.30 -29.16
CA GLN A 23 -0.02 4.00 -28.66
C GLN A 23 0.22 4.62 -27.27
N LEU A 24 -0.22 5.85 -27.06
CA LEU A 24 -0.12 6.56 -25.78
C LEU A 24 -0.94 5.86 -24.68
N LEU A 25 -2.18 5.48 -25.00
CA LEU A 25 -3.04 4.72 -24.10
C LEU A 25 -2.43 3.35 -23.76
N GLY A 26 -1.84 2.68 -24.75
CA GLY A 26 -1.12 1.41 -24.54
C GLY A 26 0.09 1.58 -23.60
N ALA A 27 0.92 2.59 -23.84
CA ALA A 27 2.09 2.88 -23.02
C ALA A 27 1.69 3.22 -21.57
N LEU A 28 0.63 4.01 -21.38
CA LEU A 28 0.08 4.32 -20.06
C LEU A 28 -0.40 3.04 -19.35
N HIS A 29 -1.11 2.17 -20.06
CA HIS A 29 -1.60 0.91 -19.49
C HIS A 29 -0.47 -0.02 -19.04
N ASP A 30 0.61 -0.11 -19.81
CA ASP A 30 1.78 -0.91 -19.46
C ASP A 30 2.53 -0.35 -18.25
N VAL A 31 2.64 0.97 -18.13
CA VAL A 31 3.22 1.62 -16.93
C VAL A 31 2.35 1.34 -15.70
N LEU A 32 1.03 1.43 -15.81
CA LEU A 32 0.11 1.12 -14.71
C LEU A 32 0.20 -0.34 -14.27
N LYS A 33 0.27 -1.29 -15.22
CA LYS A 33 0.49 -2.72 -14.90
C LYS A 33 1.81 -2.95 -14.18
N LYS A 34 2.90 -2.31 -14.65
CA LYS A 34 4.23 -2.40 -14.02
C LYS A 34 4.29 -1.73 -12.64
N LEU A 35 3.50 -0.70 -12.41
CA LEU A 35 3.38 -0.05 -11.09
C LEU A 35 2.52 -0.88 -10.13
N GLN A 36 1.45 -1.53 -10.62
CA GLN A 36 0.64 -2.43 -9.80
C GLN A 36 1.41 -3.66 -9.34
N THR A 37 2.25 -4.25 -10.19
CA THR A 37 3.13 -5.37 -9.80
C THR A 37 4.28 -4.96 -8.88
N LYS A 38 4.65 -3.68 -8.90
CA LYS A 38 5.59 -3.05 -7.94
C LYS A 38 4.92 -2.50 -6.69
N ARG A 39 3.59 -2.60 -6.54
CA ARG A 39 2.91 -2.24 -5.30
C ARG A 39 3.50 -3.12 -4.22
N LEU A 40 4.31 -2.49 -3.37
CA LEU A 40 5.18 -3.11 -2.38
C LEU A 40 4.46 -4.29 -1.75
N PRO A 41 5.09 -5.47 -1.79
CA PRO A 41 4.40 -6.66 -1.38
C PRO A 41 4.03 -6.48 0.10
N PHE A 42 2.91 -7.07 0.48
CA PHE A 42 2.30 -7.10 1.81
C PHE A 42 3.27 -7.34 3.01
N TRP A 43 4.54 -7.64 2.73
CA TRP A 43 5.68 -7.79 3.63
C TRP A 43 6.08 -6.56 4.45
N GLU A 44 5.70 -5.33 4.08
CA GLU A 44 5.99 -4.15 4.94
C GLU A 44 5.39 -4.28 6.34
N LYS A 45 4.29 -5.02 6.51
CA LYS A 45 3.63 -5.20 7.82
C LYS A 45 4.22 -6.33 8.67
N LYS A 46 5.20 -7.10 8.19
CA LYS A 46 5.74 -8.26 8.92
C LYS A 46 6.92 -7.92 9.84
N PHE A 47 7.47 -6.71 9.78
CA PHE A 47 8.53 -6.29 10.71
C PHE A 47 7.91 -5.79 12.01
N GLY A 48 8.02 -6.60 13.08
CA GLY A 48 7.53 -6.26 14.41
C GLY A 48 6.11 -6.72 14.73
N GLN A 49 5.42 -7.36 13.77
CA GLN A 49 4.13 -7.98 14.03
C GLN A 49 4.34 -9.37 14.63
N VAL A 50 3.87 -9.55 15.86
CA VAL A 50 3.95 -10.80 16.61
C VAL A 50 2.56 -11.43 16.69
N PRO A 51 2.43 -12.76 16.84
CA PRO A 51 1.14 -13.42 17.06
C PRO A 51 0.48 -12.94 18.36
N THR A 52 -0.78 -13.27 18.59
CA THR A 52 -1.46 -13.03 19.87
C THR A 52 -1.20 -14.21 20.81
N CYS A 53 -1.00 -13.97 22.10
CA CYS A 53 -0.92 -15.01 23.15
C CYS A 53 -2.26 -15.21 23.85
N ASP A 54 -2.35 -16.32 24.58
CA ASP A 54 -3.40 -16.53 25.58
C ASP A 54 -3.01 -15.90 26.95
N VAL A 55 -4.01 -15.74 27.82
CA VAL A 55 -3.78 -15.25 29.20
C VAL A 55 -2.95 -16.27 29.97
N GLY A 56 -1.89 -15.83 30.64
CA GLY A 56 -0.95 -16.69 31.38
C GLY A 56 0.21 -17.25 30.54
N GLU A 57 0.20 -17.09 29.22
CA GLU A 57 1.30 -17.50 28.34
C GLU A 57 2.49 -16.54 28.39
N GLN A 58 3.65 -17.01 27.93
CA GLN A 58 4.89 -16.26 27.90
C GLN A 58 4.89 -15.24 26.74
N CYS A 59 4.84 -13.96 27.08
CA CYS A 59 4.75 -12.85 26.13
C CYS A 59 6.09 -12.22 25.74
N ALA A 60 7.13 -12.48 26.53
CA ALA A 60 8.47 -11.99 26.25
C ALA A 60 9.55 -12.98 26.72
N VAL A 61 10.76 -12.81 26.21
CA VAL A 61 11.95 -13.56 26.64
C VAL A 61 13.04 -12.58 26.98
N ARG A 62 13.74 -12.84 28.09
CA ARG A 62 14.91 -12.07 28.49
C ARG A 62 16.18 -12.79 28.06
N LYS A 63 17.03 -12.10 27.31
CA LYS A 63 18.37 -12.55 26.97
C LYS A 63 19.38 -11.50 27.46
N GLY A 64 19.91 -11.72 28.67
CA GLY A 64 20.75 -10.75 29.37
C GLY A 64 19.98 -9.49 29.77
N ALA A 65 20.46 -8.32 29.31
CA ALA A 65 19.80 -7.03 29.53
C ALA A 65 18.68 -6.74 28.50
N ARG A 66 18.57 -7.53 27.43
CA ARG A 66 17.59 -7.32 26.37
C ARG A 66 16.32 -8.13 26.63
N ILE A 67 15.16 -7.52 26.34
CA ILE A 67 13.84 -8.17 26.38
C ILE A 67 13.29 -8.19 24.97
N GLY A 68 12.96 -9.38 24.46
CA GLY A 68 12.32 -9.59 23.17
C GLY A 68 10.86 -9.98 23.35
N LYS A 69 9.95 -9.31 22.65
CA LYS A 69 8.53 -9.63 22.62
C LYS A 69 8.28 -10.83 21.71
N MET A 70 7.50 -11.82 22.16
CA MET A 70 7.13 -13.00 21.38
C MET A 70 5.72 -12.93 20.80
N CYS A 71 4.80 -12.28 21.51
CA CYS A 71 3.40 -12.16 21.13
C CYS A 71 2.77 -10.90 21.76
N ASP A 72 1.57 -10.56 21.30
CA ASP A 72 0.70 -9.54 21.86
C ASP A 72 -0.30 -10.16 22.85
N CYS A 73 -0.44 -9.59 24.04
CA CYS A 73 -1.43 -10.04 25.01
C CYS A 73 -2.85 -9.62 24.56
N PRO A 74 -3.87 -10.42 24.88
CA PRO A 74 -5.25 -10.12 24.51
C PRO A 74 -5.74 -8.88 25.29
N ARG A 75 -6.81 -8.24 24.79
CA ARG A 75 -7.41 -7.09 25.48
C ARG A 75 -7.79 -7.44 26.91
N GLY A 76 -7.34 -6.62 27.86
CA GLY A 76 -7.57 -6.84 29.30
C GLY A 76 -6.40 -7.52 30.02
N ALA A 77 -5.41 -8.03 29.29
CA ALA A 77 -4.16 -8.52 29.83
C ALA A 77 -2.97 -7.72 29.30
N PHE A 78 -1.91 -7.59 30.09
CA PHE A 78 -0.67 -6.93 29.71
C PHE A 78 0.53 -7.85 29.95
N CYS A 79 1.58 -7.65 29.16
CA CYS A 79 2.80 -8.40 29.34
C CYS A 79 3.56 -7.89 30.57
N ASN A 80 3.59 -8.68 31.64
CA ASN A 80 4.36 -8.34 32.84
C ASN A 80 5.87 -8.47 32.55
N SER A 81 6.65 -7.42 32.79
CA SER A 81 8.08 -7.39 32.45
C SER A 81 8.97 -8.23 33.38
N TYR A 82 8.48 -8.57 34.58
CA TYR A 82 9.20 -9.40 35.55
C TYR A 82 8.92 -10.90 35.31
N LEU A 83 7.65 -11.26 35.16
CA LEU A 83 7.18 -12.63 34.92
C LEU A 83 7.27 -13.04 33.44
N LEU A 84 7.33 -12.07 32.54
CA LEU A 84 7.31 -12.23 31.09
C LEU A 84 6.06 -12.98 30.58
N LYS A 85 4.93 -12.83 31.28
CA LYS A 85 3.65 -13.46 30.98
C LYS A 85 2.51 -12.46 30.83
N CYS A 86 1.46 -12.82 30.08
CA CYS A 86 0.23 -12.04 29.98
C CYS A 86 -0.61 -12.18 31.26
N LEU A 87 -0.86 -11.07 31.96
CA LEU A 87 -1.69 -10.98 33.17
C LEU A 87 -2.82 -9.97 33.00
#